data_AF-A0A821L214-F1
#
_entry.id   AF-A0A821L214-F1
#
_cell.length_a   1.000
_cell.length_b   1.000
_cell.length_c   1.000
_cell.angle_alpha   90.00
_cell.angle_beta   90.00
_cell.angle_gamma   90.00
#
_symmetry.space_group_name_H-M   'P 1'
#
loop_
_entity.id
_entity.type
_entity.pdbx_description
1 polymer ?
#
loop_
_entity_poly.entity_id
_entity_poly.type
_entity_poly.pdbx_seq_one_letter_code
_entity_poly.pdbx_strand_id
1 'polypeptide(L)'
;MLSRIHLYKIYSSKLKRSLVKPLRDNQALLKNSGRRTLPPAGRVLSRLSSKDLIPYIERGVARYRSEYRDTSVFLFREILDTIVRCDRVLTTPGGSLLLAGRSGVGRRTAIGVLASMNNMKLFSPKVGRNYGLKQFKNDLKTVLQSAGVDGEQCILLMEDYQFMESTFVELINSLLSAGEVPGLYTPDEVESILSPLREESSQEGFRGTMVQYFAQ
;
A
#
# COMPACT_ATOMS: atom_id res chain seq x y z
N MET A 1 13.36 3.48 -24.81
CA MET A 1 12.33 2.64 -24.17
C MET A 1 11.98 3.26 -22.82
N LEU A 2 10.80 3.87 -22.69
CA LEU A 2 10.30 4.42 -21.42
C LEU A 2 9.72 3.24 -20.64
N SER A 3 10.27 2.91 -19.47
CA SER A 3 9.60 1.95 -18.58
C SER A 3 8.67 2.72 -17.66
N ARG A 4 7.38 2.43 -17.68
CA ARG A 4 6.40 2.93 -16.73
C ARG A 4 6.32 1.92 -15.58
N ILE A 5 6.32 2.44 -14.37
CA ILE A 5 6.13 1.65 -13.15
C ILE A 5 4.86 2.20 -12.52
N HIS A 6 3.88 1.35 -12.31
CA HIS A 6 2.57 1.72 -11.78
C HIS A 6 2.48 1.25 -10.33
N LEU A 7 2.05 2.14 -9.44
CA LEU A 7 2.06 1.90 -8.01
C LEU A 7 0.70 2.22 -7.42
N TYR A 8 0.14 1.26 -6.73
CA TYR A 8 -1.19 1.37 -6.17
C TYR A 8 -1.11 1.13 -4.67
N LYS A 9 -1.56 2.10 -3.87
CA LYS A 9 -1.77 1.87 -2.44
C LYS A 9 -3.19 1.39 -2.26
N ILE A 10 -3.34 0.19 -1.70
CA ILE A 10 -4.67 -0.34 -1.38
C ILE A 10 -4.92 -0.06 0.11
N TYR A 11 -6.06 0.55 0.38
CA TYR A 11 -6.45 1.02 1.71
C TYR A 11 -7.67 0.24 2.21
N SER A 12 -7.75 0.02 3.53
CA SER A 12 -8.95 -0.49 4.22
C SER A 12 -9.45 0.51 5.26
N SER A 13 -10.75 0.80 5.24
CA SER A 13 -11.43 1.76 6.14
C SER A 13 -11.32 1.49 7.63
N LYS A 14 -10.94 0.27 8.08
CA LYS A 14 -10.65 -0.01 9.50
C LYS A 14 -9.70 1.02 10.11
N LEU A 15 -8.84 1.60 9.27
CA LEU A 15 -7.94 2.66 9.65
C LEU A 15 -8.60 4.05 9.62
N LYS A 16 -9.47 4.40 8.65
CA LYS A 16 -10.00 5.79 8.47
C LYS A 16 -10.69 6.41 9.71
N ARG A 17 -11.26 5.61 10.63
CA ARG A 17 -12.14 6.12 11.71
C ARG A 17 -11.47 6.45 13.04
N SER A 18 -10.16 6.22 13.20
CA SER A 18 -9.42 6.75 14.37
C SER A 18 -9.31 8.29 14.39
N LEU A 19 -9.76 8.97 13.33
CA LEU A 19 -9.65 10.42 13.12
C LEU A 19 -10.82 11.27 13.67
N VAL A 20 -11.72 10.72 14.48
CA VAL A 20 -12.80 11.51 15.12
C VAL A 20 -12.68 11.46 16.66
N LYS A 21 -11.52 11.85 17.18
CA LYS A 21 -11.41 12.38 18.55
C LYS A 21 -10.68 13.72 18.51
N PRO A 22 -11.21 14.78 19.14
CA PRO A 22 -10.67 16.13 19.04
C PRO A 22 -9.26 16.22 19.63
N LEU A 23 -8.42 16.99 18.93
CA LEU A 23 -7.01 17.30 19.19
C LEU A 23 -6.77 17.94 20.57
N ARG A 24 -6.76 17.18 21.66
CA ARG A 24 -6.30 17.70 22.96
C ARG A 24 -5.18 16.92 23.65
N ASP A 25 -4.98 15.63 23.40
CA ASP A 25 -4.06 14.84 24.24
C ASP A 25 -2.89 14.21 23.47
N ASN A 26 -1.98 15.06 22.96
CA ASN A 26 -0.78 14.62 22.21
C ASN A 26 0.41 14.17 23.07
N GLN A 27 0.27 14.07 24.40
CA GLN A 27 1.36 13.63 25.28
C GLN A 27 1.25 12.16 25.72
N ALA A 28 0.10 11.50 25.56
CA ALA A 28 -0.11 10.13 26.01
C ALA A 28 0.27 9.05 24.97
N LEU A 29 0.34 9.38 23.68
CA LEU A 29 0.57 8.41 22.59
C LEU A 29 2.04 8.00 22.39
N LEU A 30 2.98 8.58 23.15
CA LEU A 30 4.42 8.25 23.05
C LEU A 30 4.86 7.11 23.97
N LYS A 31 3.97 6.56 24.80
CA LYS A 31 4.28 5.45 25.71
C LYS A 31 3.43 4.23 25.43
N ASN A 32 3.70 3.54 24.30
CA ASN A 32 3.46 2.10 24.24
C ASN A 32 4.34 1.44 23.17
N SER A 33 5.37 0.78 23.66
CA SER A 33 6.23 -0.15 22.93
C SER A 33 5.53 -1.51 22.82
N GLY A 34 5.02 -1.82 21.64
CA GLY A 34 4.45 -3.13 21.28
C GLY A 34 3.59 -3.01 20.03
N ARG A 35 4.20 -3.22 18.85
CA ARG A 35 3.60 -3.00 17.51
C ARG A 35 3.12 -1.56 17.27
N ARG A 36 3.99 -0.74 16.68
CA ARG A 36 3.59 0.56 16.11
C ARG A 36 2.63 0.30 14.93
N THR A 37 1.33 0.23 15.19
CA THR A 37 0.32 0.39 14.14
C THR A 37 0.52 1.78 13.54
N LEU A 38 0.69 1.84 12.23
CA LEU A 38 0.87 3.12 11.56
C LEU A 38 -0.44 3.88 11.60
N PRO A 39 -0.39 5.23 11.64
CA PRO A 39 -1.61 5.99 11.59
C PRO A 39 -2.34 5.67 10.29
N PRO A 40 -3.68 5.85 10.31
CA PRO A 40 -4.53 5.53 9.20
C PRO A 40 -4.02 6.07 7.87
N ALA A 41 -3.83 7.38 7.81
CA ALA A 41 -3.34 8.11 6.65
C ALA A 41 -1.80 8.13 6.58
N GLY A 42 -1.13 6.99 6.81
CA GLY A 42 0.33 6.95 6.90
C GLY A 42 0.87 7.85 8.03
N ARG A 43 2.17 8.15 8.02
CA ARG A 43 2.78 9.02 9.05
C ARG A 43 2.46 10.49 8.75
N VAL A 44 2.22 11.29 9.78
CA VAL A 44 2.07 12.74 9.60
C VAL A 44 3.34 13.30 8.94
N LEU A 45 3.16 14.01 7.83
CA LEU A 45 4.28 14.64 7.13
C LEU A 45 4.86 15.76 8.00
N SER A 46 6.17 15.73 8.20
CA SER A 46 6.91 16.76 8.93
C SER A 46 7.98 17.38 8.04
N ARG A 47 8.32 18.64 8.33
CA ARG A 47 9.44 19.30 7.66
C ARG A 47 10.74 18.68 8.17
N LEU A 48 11.55 18.20 7.25
CA LEU A 48 12.87 17.65 7.53
C LEU A 48 13.95 18.44 6.78
N SER A 49 15.08 18.71 7.43
CA SER A 49 16.20 19.36 6.75
C SER A 49 16.91 18.35 5.83
N SER A 50 17.61 18.84 4.80
CA SER A 50 18.39 17.96 3.91
C SER A 50 19.46 17.17 4.67
N LYS A 51 19.98 17.71 5.78
CA LYS A 51 20.98 17.04 6.63
C LYS A 51 20.39 15.87 7.41
N ASP A 52 19.11 15.94 7.75
CA ASP A 52 18.42 14.89 8.52
C ASP A 52 17.73 13.85 7.63
N LEU A 53 17.41 14.22 6.38
CA LEU A 53 16.75 13.35 5.41
C LEU A 53 17.60 12.14 5.01
N ILE A 54 18.89 12.37 4.72
CA ILE A 54 19.79 11.29 4.29
C ILE A 54 19.92 10.23 5.39
N PRO A 55 20.28 10.57 6.66
CA PRO A 55 20.32 9.60 7.75
C PRO A 55 18.97 8.92 8.01
N TYR A 56 17.85 9.61 7.78
CA TYR A 56 16.51 9.02 7.90
C TYR A 56 16.26 7.94 6.86
N ILE A 57 16.60 8.20 5.59
CA ILE A 57 16.46 7.22 4.50
C ILE A 57 17.47 6.08 4.65
N GLU A 58 18.69 6.34 5.11
CA GLU A 58 19.71 5.30 5.36
C GLU A 58 19.24 4.24 6.36
N ARG A 59 18.53 4.64 7.42
CA ARG A 59 17.88 3.68 8.33
C ARG A 59 16.84 2.82 7.61
N GLY A 60 16.09 3.43 6.69
CA GLY A 60 15.17 2.73 5.80
C GLY A 60 15.85 1.71 4.90
N VAL A 61 16.98 2.11 4.29
CA VAL A 61 17.80 1.24 3.44
C VAL A 61 18.37 0.07 4.23
N ALA A 62 18.87 0.31 5.45
CA ALA A 62 19.39 -0.75 6.31
C ALA A 62 18.31 -1.80 6.61
N ARG A 63 17.09 -1.35 6.90
CA ARG A 63 15.94 -2.24 7.08
C ARG A 63 15.59 -3.00 5.80
N TYR A 64 15.50 -2.31 4.67
CA TYR A 64 15.23 -2.94 3.38
C TYR A 64 16.26 -4.04 3.04
N ARG A 65 17.56 -3.79 3.28
CA ARG A 65 18.63 -4.78 3.09
C ARG A 65 18.45 -6.01 3.99
N SER A 66 18.00 -5.82 5.23
CA SER A 66 17.72 -6.92 6.15
C SER A 66 16.54 -7.80 5.72
N GLU A 67 15.52 -7.19 5.12
CA GLU A 67 14.31 -7.89 4.66
C GLU A 67 14.53 -8.63 3.33
N TYR A 68 15.31 -8.05 2.41
CA TYR A 68 15.43 -8.54 1.02
C TYR A 68 16.82 -9.12 0.63
N ARG A 69 17.72 -9.32 1.62
CA ARG A 69 19.13 -9.78 1.47
C ARG A 69 19.97 -8.94 0.48
N ASP A 70 20.83 -8.11 1.05
CA ASP A 70 22.04 -7.54 0.43
C ASP A 70 21.88 -6.89 -0.96
N THR A 71 20.76 -6.20 -1.17
CA THR A 71 20.60 -5.35 -2.35
C THR A 71 21.47 -4.10 -2.22
N SER A 72 22.36 -3.87 -3.19
CA SER A 72 23.18 -2.66 -3.27
C SER A 72 22.32 -1.45 -3.65
N VAL A 73 21.71 -0.84 -2.62
CA VAL A 73 20.99 0.43 -2.76
C VAL A 73 22.00 1.57 -2.64
N PHE A 74 22.14 2.35 -3.71
CA PHE A 74 22.92 3.59 -3.71
C PHE A 74 21.98 4.78 -3.54
N LEU A 75 22.31 5.69 -2.62
CA LEU A 75 21.55 6.93 -2.43
C LEU A 75 22.19 8.04 -3.25
N PHE A 76 21.47 8.51 -4.26
CA PHE A 76 21.80 9.69 -5.04
C PHE A 76 20.56 10.57 -5.17
N ARG A 77 20.75 11.83 -5.59
CA ARG A 77 19.73 12.88 -5.53
C ARG A 77 18.39 12.45 -6.14
N GLU A 78 18.41 11.83 -7.30
CA GLU A 78 17.21 11.40 -8.03
C GLU A 78 16.42 10.32 -7.26
N ILE A 79 17.10 9.39 -6.58
CA ILE A 79 16.44 8.40 -5.73
C ILE A 79 15.86 9.07 -4.48
N LEU A 80 16.60 9.99 -3.84
CA LEU A 80 16.11 10.73 -2.67
C LEU A 80 14.84 11.52 -3.01
N ASP A 81 14.84 12.24 -4.14
CA ASP A 81 13.69 12.98 -4.63
C ASP A 81 12.51 12.05 -4.95
N THR A 82 12.79 10.88 -5.54
CA THR A 82 11.75 9.87 -5.85
C THR A 82 11.12 9.34 -4.57
N ILE A 83 11.93 9.00 -3.55
CA ILE A 83 11.43 8.51 -2.26
C ILE A 83 10.53 9.55 -1.61
N VAL A 84 10.97 10.81 -1.50
CA VAL A 84 10.20 11.89 -0.87
C VAL A 84 8.89 12.16 -1.60
N ARG A 85 8.91 12.20 -2.94
CA ARG A 85 7.69 12.40 -3.76
C ARG A 85 6.71 11.25 -3.58
N CYS A 86 7.20 10.01 -3.59
CA CYS A 86 6.37 8.84 -3.41
C CYS A 86 5.80 8.78 -1.98
N ASP A 87 6.61 9.07 -0.97
CA ASP A 87 6.20 9.08 0.44
C ASP A 87 5.03 10.03 0.67
N ARG A 88 5.11 11.25 0.11
CA ARG A 88 4.03 12.24 0.22
C ARG A 88 2.70 11.73 -0.35
N VAL A 89 2.72 11.09 -1.52
CA VAL A 89 1.48 10.61 -2.15
C VAL A 89 0.98 9.34 -1.47
N LEU A 90 1.86 8.38 -1.17
CA LEU A 90 1.47 7.15 -0.48
C LEU A 90 1.02 7.41 0.96
N THR A 91 1.45 8.48 1.61
CA THR A 91 0.91 8.86 2.92
C THR A 91 -0.53 9.37 2.80
N THR A 92 -0.95 9.89 1.66
CA THR A 92 -2.34 10.34 1.48
C THR A 92 -3.30 9.14 1.42
N PRO A 93 -4.47 9.16 2.08
CA PRO A 93 -5.49 8.12 1.94
C PRO A 93 -5.91 7.92 0.48
N GLY A 94 -5.90 6.68 -0.01
CA GLY A 94 -6.20 6.36 -1.41
C GLY A 94 -5.14 6.82 -2.43
N GLY A 95 -3.99 7.33 -1.98
CA GLY A 95 -2.95 7.82 -2.86
C GLY A 95 -2.34 6.73 -3.73
N SER A 96 -2.52 6.86 -5.05
CA SER A 96 -1.89 5.99 -6.06
C SER A 96 -1.00 6.81 -6.99
N LEU A 97 -0.03 6.16 -7.62
CA LEU A 97 1.06 6.80 -8.35
C LEU A 97 1.34 6.10 -9.68
N LEU A 98 1.57 6.90 -10.72
CA LEU A 98 2.16 6.45 -11.97
C LEU A 98 3.59 7.00 -12.07
N LEU A 99 4.58 6.12 -12.03
CA LEU A 99 5.99 6.48 -12.13
C LEU A 99 6.49 6.26 -13.57
N ALA A 100 6.39 7.30 -14.41
CA ALA A 100 6.93 7.28 -15.76
C ALA A 100 8.39 7.77 -15.80
N GLY A 101 9.25 7.14 -16.60
CA GLY A 101 10.65 7.52 -16.68
C GLY A 101 11.53 6.57 -17.50
N ARG A 102 12.82 6.88 -17.59
CA ARG A 102 13.82 6.01 -18.24
C ARG A 102 14.04 4.75 -17.41
N SER A 103 14.38 3.62 -18.04
CA SER A 103 14.76 2.42 -17.29
C SER A 103 16.08 2.63 -16.52
N GLY A 104 16.27 1.91 -15.42
CA GLY A 104 17.53 1.90 -14.66
C GLY A 104 17.69 2.96 -13.56
N VAL A 105 16.76 3.92 -13.39
CA VAL A 105 16.88 4.99 -12.36
C VAL A 105 16.61 4.50 -10.92
N GLY A 106 16.37 3.20 -10.70
CA GLY A 106 16.16 2.64 -9.36
C GLY A 106 14.78 2.92 -8.74
N ARG A 107 13.75 3.24 -9.54
CA ARG A 107 12.38 3.51 -9.06
C ARG A 107 11.79 2.35 -8.25
N ARG A 108 11.92 1.11 -8.71
CA ARG A 108 11.49 -0.08 -7.97
C ARG A 108 12.19 -0.19 -6.61
N THR A 109 13.49 0.07 -6.59
CA THR A 109 14.30 0.08 -5.35
C THR A 109 13.84 1.17 -4.39
N ALA A 110 13.57 2.38 -4.89
CA ALA A 110 13.04 3.49 -4.09
C ALA A 110 11.70 3.13 -3.43
N ILE A 111 10.80 2.45 -4.16
CA ILE A 111 9.54 1.96 -3.60
C ILE A 111 9.75 0.86 -2.56
N GLY A 112 10.70 -0.06 -2.78
CA GLY A 112 11.06 -1.07 -1.79
C GLY A 112 11.55 -0.47 -0.47
N VAL A 113 12.47 0.49 -0.55
CA VAL A 113 12.97 1.23 0.62
C VAL A 113 11.84 1.98 1.32
N LEU A 114 10.99 2.67 0.56
CA LEU A 114 9.85 3.39 1.09
C LEU A 114 8.84 2.47 1.81
N ALA A 115 8.58 1.30 1.25
CA ALA A 115 7.71 0.29 1.86
C ALA A 115 8.27 -0.15 3.22
N SER A 116 9.56 -0.50 3.29
CA SER A 116 10.22 -0.89 4.54
C SER A 116 10.26 0.27 5.57
N MET A 117 10.50 1.51 5.12
CA MET A 117 10.48 2.71 6.00
C MET A 117 9.14 2.91 6.69
N ASN A 118 8.07 2.68 5.93
CA ASN A 118 6.69 2.88 6.35
C ASN A 118 5.99 1.57 6.72
N ASN A 119 6.70 0.49 7.07
CA ASN A 119 6.12 -0.84 7.36
C ASN A 119 4.97 -1.26 6.42
N MET A 120 5.02 -0.88 5.15
CA MET A 120 4.00 -1.26 4.18
C MET A 120 4.38 -2.57 3.54
N LYS A 121 3.40 -3.43 3.33
CA LYS A 121 3.59 -4.70 2.63
C LYS A 121 3.63 -4.45 1.13
N LEU A 122 4.75 -4.78 0.50
CA LEU A 122 4.94 -4.62 -0.94
C LEU A 122 4.55 -5.92 -1.66
N PHE A 123 3.47 -5.86 -2.44
CA PHE A 123 3.01 -6.91 -3.32
C PHE A 123 3.40 -6.58 -4.75
N SER A 124 3.98 -7.56 -5.45
CA SER A 124 4.38 -7.45 -6.86
C SER A 124 4.11 -8.80 -7.50
N PRO A 125 3.15 -8.92 -8.44
CA PRO A 125 2.82 -10.19 -9.07
C PRO A 125 4.03 -10.88 -9.70
N LYS A 126 4.20 -12.17 -9.45
CA LYS A 126 5.28 -12.96 -10.05
C LYS A 126 4.78 -13.59 -11.34
N VAL A 127 5.04 -12.91 -12.45
CA VAL A 127 4.58 -13.36 -13.76
C VAL A 127 5.46 -14.49 -14.28
N GLY A 128 4.83 -15.62 -14.61
CA GLY A 128 5.45 -16.83 -15.15
C GLY A 128 4.72 -17.32 -16.41
N ARG A 129 5.10 -18.50 -16.93
CA ARG A 129 4.59 -19.01 -18.23
C ARG A 129 3.07 -19.16 -18.32
N ASN A 130 2.41 -19.48 -17.19
CA ASN A 130 0.97 -19.73 -17.12
C ASN A 130 0.24 -18.63 -16.34
N TYR A 131 0.79 -17.42 -16.35
CA TYR A 131 0.19 -16.28 -15.67
C TYR A 131 -0.80 -15.58 -16.61
N GLY A 132 -2.08 -15.62 -16.24
CA GLY A 132 -3.15 -14.90 -16.94
C GLY A 132 -4.16 -14.34 -15.97
N LEU A 133 -5.34 -14.00 -16.48
CA LEU A 133 -6.40 -13.35 -15.71
C LEU A 133 -6.76 -14.04 -14.38
N LYS A 134 -6.80 -15.38 -14.35
CA LYS A 134 -7.12 -16.14 -13.12
C LYS A 134 -6.07 -15.91 -12.02
N GLN A 135 -4.79 -15.96 -12.38
CA GLN A 135 -3.69 -15.75 -11.43
C GLN A 135 -3.68 -14.31 -10.94
N PHE A 136 -3.92 -13.34 -11.83
CA PHE A 136 -3.99 -11.94 -11.46
C PHE A 136 -5.17 -11.63 -10.53
N LYS A 137 -6.36 -12.20 -10.78
CA LYS A 137 -7.50 -12.10 -9.85
C LYS A 137 -7.15 -12.67 -8.48
N ASN A 138 -6.44 -13.81 -8.41
CA ASN A 138 -6.00 -14.37 -7.13
C ASN A 138 -5.01 -13.47 -6.40
N ASP A 139 -4.05 -12.87 -7.11
CA ASP A 139 -3.13 -11.90 -6.52
C ASP A 139 -3.89 -10.70 -5.96
N LEU A 140 -4.86 -10.15 -6.70
CA LEU A 140 -5.72 -9.06 -6.22
C LEU A 140 -6.50 -9.47 -4.96
N LYS A 141 -7.07 -10.68 -4.92
CA LYS A 141 -7.76 -11.19 -3.72
C LYS A 141 -6.84 -11.22 -2.51
N THR A 142 -5.61 -11.68 -2.67
CA THR A 142 -4.62 -11.72 -1.58
C THR A 142 -4.30 -10.32 -1.07
N VAL A 143 -4.09 -9.34 -1.96
CA VAL A 143 -3.80 -7.96 -1.52
C VAL A 143 -5.02 -7.33 -0.85
N LEU A 144 -6.23 -7.53 -1.39
CA LEU A 144 -7.46 -6.99 -0.82
C LEU A 144 -7.83 -7.64 0.51
N GLN A 145 -7.51 -8.92 0.72
CA GLN A 145 -7.67 -9.55 2.02
C GLN A 145 -6.68 -8.97 3.05
N SER A 146 -5.41 -8.83 2.68
CA SER A 146 -4.37 -8.25 3.54
C SER A 146 -4.69 -6.81 3.94
N ALA A 147 -5.20 -6.01 3.01
CA ALA A 147 -5.64 -4.65 3.31
C ALA A 147 -6.96 -4.66 4.06
N GLY A 148 -8.02 -5.21 3.46
CA GLY A 148 -9.42 -5.17 3.87
C GLY A 148 -9.71 -5.88 5.19
N VAL A 149 -9.14 -7.06 5.39
CA VAL A 149 -9.41 -7.92 6.56
C VAL A 149 -8.37 -7.73 7.64
N ASP A 150 -7.08 -7.85 7.28
CA ASP A 150 -5.98 -7.81 8.27
C ASP A 150 -5.64 -6.36 8.69
N GLY A 151 -6.14 -5.36 7.95
CA GLY A 151 -5.88 -3.95 8.24
C GLY A 151 -4.44 -3.53 7.96
N GLU A 152 -3.70 -4.27 7.12
CA GLU A 152 -2.33 -3.94 6.77
C GLU A 152 -2.27 -2.82 5.73
N GLN A 153 -1.26 -1.95 5.81
CA GLN A 153 -0.99 -1.00 4.72
C GLN A 153 -0.27 -1.71 3.59
N CYS A 154 -0.90 -1.76 2.42
CA CYS A 154 -0.38 -2.53 1.28
C CYS A 154 -0.06 -1.62 0.08
N ILE A 155 1.01 -1.97 -0.62
CA ILE A 155 1.39 -1.42 -1.90
C ILE A 155 1.30 -2.56 -2.92
N LEU A 156 0.44 -2.42 -3.92
CA LEU A 156 0.48 -3.23 -5.13
C LEU A 156 1.35 -2.51 -6.18
N LEU A 157 2.49 -3.09 -6.49
CA LEU A 157 3.45 -2.63 -7.49
C LEU A 157 3.25 -3.42 -8.78
N MET A 158 2.93 -2.69 -9.86
CA MET A 158 2.80 -3.22 -11.22
C MET A 158 3.85 -2.58 -12.13
N GLU A 159 4.49 -3.37 -12.98
CA GLU A 159 5.49 -2.96 -13.95
C GLU A 159 5.01 -3.32 -15.35
N ASP A 160 5.49 -2.59 -16.36
CA ASP A 160 5.06 -2.75 -17.76
C ASP A 160 5.03 -4.20 -18.23
N TYR A 161 6.07 -4.97 -17.89
CA TYR A 161 6.19 -6.37 -18.33
C TYR A 161 5.14 -7.30 -17.72
N GLN A 162 4.42 -6.88 -16.69
CA GLN A 162 3.39 -7.68 -16.01
C GLN A 162 2.00 -7.53 -16.64
N PHE A 163 1.79 -6.54 -17.52
CA PHE A 163 0.53 -6.32 -18.22
C PHE A 163 0.43 -7.23 -19.45
N MET A 164 0.12 -8.51 -19.20
CA MET A 164 0.00 -9.53 -20.24
C MET A 164 -1.30 -9.42 -21.04
N GLU A 165 -2.37 -8.91 -20.42
CA GLU A 165 -3.70 -8.76 -21.02
C GLU A 165 -4.26 -7.36 -20.70
N SER A 166 -5.00 -6.75 -21.63
CA SER A 166 -5.62 -5.42 -21.43
C SER A 166 -6.57 -5.40 -20.23
N THR A 167 -7.23 -6.52 -19.96
CA THR A 167 -8.13 -6.73 -18.82
C THR A 167 -7.46 -6.41 -17.49
N PHE A 168 -6.14 -6.57 -17.34
CA PHE A 168 -5.47 -6.26 -16.06
C PHE A 168 -5.59 -4.78 -15.70
N VAL A 169 -5.45 -3.91 -16.70
CA VAL A 169 -5.58 -2.46 -16.53
C VAL A 169 -7.02 -2.09 -16.17
N GLU A 170 -8.01 -2.76 -16.77
CA GLU A 170 -9.43 -2.55 -16.48
C GLU A 170 -9.79 -2.92 -15.04
N LEU A 171 -9.27 -4.06 -14.54
CA LEU A 171 -9.48 -4.47 -13.15
C LEU A 171 -8.83 -3.49 -12.17
N ILE A 172 -7.62 -3.02 -12.47
CA ILE A 172 -6.96 -2.00 -11.64
C ILE A 172 -7.74 -0.69 -11.65
N ASN A 173 -8.24 -0.27 -12.81
CA ASN A 173 -9.02 0.96 -12.92
C ASN A 173 -10.34 0.87 -12.12
N SER A 174 -10.99 -0.30 -12.15
CA SER A 174 -12.17 -0.58 -11.32
C SER A 174 -11.83 -0.45 -9.85
N LEU A 175 -10.72 -1.07 -9.42
CA LEU A 175 -10.26 -0.99 -8.04
C LEU A 175 -9.94 0.45 -7.59
N LEU A 176 -9.31 1.24 -8.45
CA LEU A 176 -8.99 2.64 -8.15
C LEU A 176 -10.21 3.55 -8.08
N SER A 177 -11.20 3.30 -8.94
CA SER A 177 -12.38 4.15 -9.08
C SER A 177 -13.45 3.83 -8.04
N ALA A 178 -13.68 2.54 -7.78
CA ALA A 178 -14.79 2.06 -6.96
C ALA A 178 -14.34 1.41 -5.64
N GLY A 179 -13.04 1.11 -5.48
CA GLY A 179 -12.56 0.33 -4.33
C GLY A 179 -12.88 -1.17 -4.44
N GLU A 180 -13.48 -1.61 -5.54
CA GLU A 180 -13.85 -3.01 -5.78
C GLU A 180 -13.64 -3.42 -7.24
N VAL A 181 -13.63 -4.72 -7.46
CA VAL A 181 -13.50 -5.32 -8.80
C VAL A 181 -14.72 -6.21 -9.05
N PRO A 182 -15.54 -5.90 -10.07
CA PRO A 182 -16.74 -6.69 -10.38
C PRO A 182 -16.41 -8.17 -10.67
N GLY A 183 -17.14 -9.09 -10.05
CA GLY A 183 -16.95 -10.53 -10.24
C GLY A 183 -15.56 -11.02 -9.82
N LEU A 184 -14.93 -10.35 -8.85
CA LEU A 184 -13.69 -10.82 -8.25
C LEU A 184 -13.96 -11.98 -7.27
N TYR A 185 -14.93 -11.80 -6.38
CA TYR A 185 -15.34 -12.80 -5.38
C TYR A 185 -16.65 -13.48 -5.79
N THR A 186 -16.78 -14.76 -5.46
CA THR A 186 -18.08 -15.45 -5.50
C THR A 186 -18.93 -15.04 -4.27
N PRO A 187 -20.27 -15.22 -4.30
CA PRO A 187 -21.11 -14.93 -3.14
C PRO A 187 -20.64 -15.63 -1.85
N ASP A 188 -20.23 -16.90 -1.96
CA ASP A 188 -19.72 -17.68 -0.82
C ASP A 188 -18.39 -17.13 -0.28
N GLU A 189 -17.49 -16.69 -1.15
CA GLU A 189 -16.22 -16.05 -0.74
C GLU A 189 -16.47 -14.72 -0.04
N VAL A 190 -17.45 -13.94 -0.51
CA VAL A 190 -17.85 -12.67 0.12
C VAL A 190 -18.31 -12.93 1.55
N GLU A 191 -19.17 -13.92 1.80
CA GLU A 191 -19.62 -14.22 3.16
C GLU A 191 -18.46 -14.61 4.09
N SER A 192 -17.52 -15.43 3.60
CA SER A 192 -16.34 -15.86 4.35
C SER A 192 -15.45 -14.68 4.75
N ILE A 193 -15.21 -13.74 3.82
CA ILE A 193 -14.37 -12.55 4.04
C ILE A 193 -15.05 -11.55 4.99
N LEU A 194 -16.38 -11.44 4.91
CA LEU A 194 -17.14 -10.48 5.72
C LEU A 194 -17.42 -11.00 7.14
N SER A 195 -17.38 -12.31 7.38
CA SER A 195 -17.68 -12.90 8.70
C SER A 195 -16.84 -12.27 9.84
N PRO A 196 -15.51 -12.14 9.72
CA PRO A 196 -14.69 -11.48 10.75
C PRO A 196 -15.01 -9.99 10.92
N LEU A 197 -15.57 -9.34 9.89
CA LEU A 197 -15.85 -7.89 9.88
C LEU A 197 -17.17 -7.54 10.56
N ARG A 198 -18.07 -8.51 10.77
CA ARG A 198 -19.39 -8.25 11.36
C ARG A 198 -19.27 -7.76 12.80
N GLU A 199 -18.42 -8.40 13.61
CA GLU A 199 -18.21 -8.01 14.99
C GLU A 199 -17.64 -6.58 15.09
N GLU A 200 -16.65 -6.28 14.25
CA GLU A 200 -16.02 -4.95 14.18
C GLU A 200 -17.01 -3.88 13.70
N SER A 201 -17.78 -4.16 12.65
CA SER A 201 -18.79 -3.23 12.12
C SER A 201 -19.87 -2.88 13.16
N SER A 202 -20.22 -3.84 14.02
CA SER A 202 -21.18 -3.68 15.11
C SER A 202 -20.61 -2.81 16.24
N GLN A 203 -19.36 -3.07 16.63
CA GLN A 203 -18.63 -2.24 17.60
C GLN A 203 -18.46 -0.80 17.11
N GLU A 204 -18.27 -0.59 15.81
CA GLU A 204 -18.17 0.73 15.19
C GLU A 204 -19.52 1.41 14.94
N GLY A 205 -20.65 0.73 15.15
CA GLY A 205 -21.98 1.27 14.90
C GLY A 205 -22.27 1.58 13.43
N PHE A 206 -21.61 0.89 12.49
CA PHE A 206 -21.83 1.09 11.06
C PHE A 206 -23.22 0.63 10.62
N ARG A 207 -23.92 1.45 9.81
CA ARG A 207 -25.32 1.22 9.41
C ARG A 207 -25.53 0.86 7.92
N GLY A 208 -24.47 0.52 7.20
CA GLY A 208 -24.54 0.11 5.79
C GLY A 208 -24.45 -1.40 5.59
N THR A 209 -24.35 -1.84 4.33
CA THR A 209 -24.11 -3.26 4.03
C THR A 209 -22.67 -3.65 4.36
N MET A 210 -22.43 -4.92 4.70
CA MET A 210 -21.07 -5.40 5.01
C MET A 210 -20.11 -5.26 3.82
N VAL A 211 -20.62 -5.34 2.59
CA VAL A 211 -19.84 -5.06 1.37
C VAL A 211 -19.40 -3.60 1.31
N GLN A 212 -20.29 -2.66 1.67
CA GLN A 212 -19.93 -1.24 1.80
C GLN A 212 -18.94 -1.01 2.94
N TYR A 213 -19.03 -1.77 4.02
CA TYR A 213 -18.06 -1.70 5.12
C TYR A 213 -16.67 -2.14 4.65
N PHE A 214 -16.59 -3.22 3.87
CA PHE A 214 -15.33 -3.72 3.30
C PHE A 214 -14.70 -2.78 2.26
N ALA A 215 -15.52 -2.13 1.43
CA ALA A 215 -15.05 -1.27 0.34
C ALA A 215 -14.66 0.17 0.77
N GLN A 216 -15.02 0.59 1.99
CA GLN A 216 -14.66 1.92 2.51
C GLN A 216 -13.15 2.04 2.78
#